data_AF-A0AB34JTH7-F1
#
_entry.id   AF-A0AB34JTH7-F1
#
_cell.length_a   1.000
_cell.length_b   1.000
_cell.length_c   1.000
_cell.angle_alpha   90.00
_cell.angle_beta   90.00
_cell.angle_gamma   90.00
#
_symmetry.space_group_name_H-M   'P 1'
#
loop_
_entity.id
_entity.type
_entity.pdbx_description
1 polymer ?
#
loop_
_entity_poly.entity_id
_entity_poly.type
_entity_poly.pdbx_seq_one_letter_code
_entity_poly.pdbx_strand_id
1 'polypeptide(L)'
;MAGAAPTAEDRGAQRTDAVRALLAMEESYVKELRLLEKLYIVPLSMVADSPRGAIFDRADVETIFSNICELLEHHQLYLDELGRALRSDGAESGVAALANFTRQCSPCYTAYFDNYRAACDKLDVIAAAAEGSPSKWCCLGTKPNPAAVQKVRYMDTYRNHPDVREGHPEGTSLRAFLQMPIDHAARVRAQAEMIIRFTNEDDPELADLRHVEAAFAAIIRSLPHEDQVRSQNEVDGPTKKLL
;
A
#
# COMPACT_ATOMS: atom_id res chain seq x y z
N MET A 1 9.68 -39.04 -8.33
CA MET A 1 10.57 -38.60 -9.42
C MET A 1 11.21 -37.30 -8.95
N ALA A 2 12.53 -37.29 -8.77
CA ALA A 2 13.25 -36.09 -8.36
C ALA A 2 13.29 -35.12 -9.55
N GLY A 3 12.66 -33.94 -9.42
CA GLY A 3 12.75 -32.90 -10.44
C GLY A 3 14.21 -32.48 -10.60
N ALA A 4 14.70 -32.47 -11.84
CA ALA A 4 16.04 -31.97 -12.15
C ALA A 4 16.17 -30.52 -11.64
N ALA A 5 17.31 -30.20 -11.04
CA ALA A 5 17.59 -28.83 -10.59
C ALA A 5 17.54 -27.87 -11.80
N PRO A 6 16.91 -26.69 -11.67
CA PRO A 6 16.74 -25.76 -12.78
C PRO A 6 18.09 -25.33 -13.36
N THR A 7 18.15 -25.25 -14.68
CA THR A 7 19.37 -24.83 -15.38
C THR A 7 19.69 -23.36 -15.10
N ALA A 8 20.89 -22.89 -15.43
CA ALA A 8 21.26 -21.48 -15.25
C ALA A 8 20.38 -20.56 -16.12
N GLU A 9 19.99 -21.03 -17.31
CA GLU A 9 19.10 -20.32 -18.23
C GLU A 9 17.68 -20.22 -17.67
N ASP A 10 17.14 -21.30 -17.09
CA ASP A 10 15.84 -21.28 -16.41
C ASP A 10 15.82 -20.29 -15.25
N ARG A 11 16.90 -20.21 -14.46
CA ARG A 11 17.04 -19.26 -13.35
C ARG A 11 17.07 -17.81 -13.83
N GLY A 12 17.80 -17.53 -14.91
CA GLY A 12 17.85 -16.19 -15.51
C GLY A 12 16.48 -15.72 -16.04
N ALA A 13 15.74 -16.63 -16.69
CA ALA A 13 14.37 -16.35 -17.13
C ALA A 13 13.43 -16.08 -15.94
N GLN A 14 13.46 -16.93 -14.91
CA GLN A 14 12.64 -16.76 -13.71
C GLN A 14 12.95 -15.47 -12.95
N ARG A 15 14.23 -15.09 -12.87
CA ARG A 15 14.67 -13.80 -12.30
C ARG A 15 14.10 -12.63 -13.09
N THR A 16 14.19 -12.68 -14.42
CA THR A 16 13.65 -11.63 -15.29
C THR A 16 12.14 -11.49 -15.14
N ASP A 17 11.42 -12.60 -15.07
CA ASP A 17 9.97 -12.59 -14.89
C ASP A 17 9.55 -12.06 -13.52
N ALA A 18 10.32 -12.35 -12.46
CA ALA A 18 10.10 -11.76 -11.15
C ALA A 18 10.27 -10.23 -11.16
N VAL A 19 11.30 -9.71 -11.83
CA VAL A 19 11.49 -8.25 -11.96
C VAL A 19 10.41 -7.59 -12.84
N ARG A 20 9.91 -8.29 -13.88
CA ARG A 20 8.76 -7.80 -14.65
C ARG A 20 7.47 -7.81 -13.83
N ALA A 21 7.27 -8.82 -12.99
CA ALA A 21 6.13 -8.86 -12.07
C ALA A 21 6.19 -7.71 -11.06
N LEU A 22 7.38 -7.36 -10.57
CA LEU A 22 7.61 -6.18 -9.73
C LEU A 22 7.19 -4.88 -10.45
N LEU A 23 7.54 -4.71 -11.73
CA LEU A 23 7.10 -3.56 -12.52
C LEU A 23 5.57 -3.50 -12.65
N ALA A 24 4.92 -4.60 -13.05
CA ALA A 24 3.47 -4.63 -13.21
C ALA A 24 2.73 -4.35 -11.89
N MET A 25 3.25 -4.88 -10.78
CA MET A 25 2.75 -4.59 -9.44
C MET A 25 2.88 -3.10 -9.09
N GLU A 26 4.04 -2.50 -9.36
CA GLU A 26 4.29 -1.09 -9.12
C GLU A 26 3.38 -0.17 -9.96
N GLU A 27 3.14 -0.51 -11.23
CA GLU A 27 2.20 0.21 -12.10
C GLU A 27 0.78 0.21 -11.53
N SER A 28 0.30 -0.95 -11.08
CA SER A 28 -1.01 -1.05 -10.44
C SER A 28 -1.08 -0.26 -9.14
N TYR A 29 -0.05 -0.36 -8.29
CA TYR A 29 -0.03 0.32 -7.00
C TYR A 29 -0.01 1.85 -7.14
N VAL A 30 0.85 2.40 -8.02
CA VAL A 30 0.89 3.85 -8.29
C VAL A 30 -0.45 4.34 -8.85
N LYS A 31 -1.10 3.56 -9.72
CA LYS A 31 -2.43 3.90 -10.25
C LYS A 31 -3.46 4.01 -9.14
N GLU A 32 -3.48 3.06 -8.21
CA GLU A 32 -4.42 3.04 -7.10
C GLU A 32 -4.15 4.18 -6.08
N LEU A 33 -2.90 4.47 -5.76
CA LEU A 33 -2.55 5.62 -4.91
C LEU A 33 -2.91 6.97 -5.55
N ARG A 34 -2.70 7.14 -6.86
CA ARG A 34 -3.16 8.33 -7.60
C ARG A 34 -4.67 8.49 -7.52
N LEU A 35 -5.41 7.37 -7.55
CA LEU A 35 -6.86 7.39 -7.42
C LEU A 35 -7.27 7.86 -6.02
N LEU A 36 -6.63 7.34 -4.96
CA LEU A 36 -6.84 7.78 -3.59
C LEU A 36 -6.58 9.29 -3.43
N GLU A 37 -5.46 9.78 -3.95
CA GLU A 37 -5.10 11.20 -3.91
C GLU A 37 -6.14 12.07 -4.63
N LYS A 38 -6.48 11.71 -5.87
CA LYS A 38 -7.42 12.46 -6.71
C LYS A 38 -8.84 12.49 -6.14
N LEU A 39 -9.32 11.37 -5.60
CA LEU A 39 -10.70 11.23 -5.15
C LEU A 39 -10.89 11.73 -3.71
N TYR A 40 -9.91 11.52 -2.84
CA TYR A 40 -10.05 11.85 -1.43
C TYR A 40 -9.18 13.04 -1.03
N ILE A 41 -7.86 12.95 -1.19
CA ILE A 41 -6.92 13.86 -0.54
C ILE A 41 -7.02 15.27 -1.12
N VAL A 42 -6.97 15.41 -2.45
CA VAL A 42 -7.01 16.72 -3.11
C VAL A 42 -8.33 17.44 -2.81
N PRO A 43 -9.52 16.84 -3.02
CA PRO A 43 -10.78 17.51 -2.73
C PRO A 43 -10.93 17.87 -1.24
N LEU A 44 -10.53 16.99 -0.33
CA LEU A 44 -10.64 17.24 1.12
C LEU A 44 -9.69 18.34 1.58
N SER A 45 -8.46 18.37 1.06
CA SER A 45 -7.47 19.40 1.41
C SER A 45 -7.90 20.77 0.91
N MET A 46 -8.51 20.87 -0.28
CA MET A 46 -9.01 22.14 -0.82
C MET A 46 -10.11 22.77 0.03
N VAL A 47 -10.92 21.96 0.73
CA VAL A 47 -12.04 22.45 1.55
C VAL A 47 -11.72 22.51 3.03
N ALA A 48 -10.63 21.88 3.49
CA ALA A 48 -10.26 21.75 4.90
C ALA A 48 -10.01 23.11 5.59
N ASP A 49 -9.50 24.11 4.85
CA ASP A 49 -9.24 25.45 5.38
C ASP A 49 -10.48 26.38 5.32
N SER A 50 -11.62 25.90 4.78
CA SER A 50 -12.85 26.70 4.70
C SER A 50 -13.56 26.76 6.06
N PRO A 51 -13.73 27.95 6.67
CA PRO A 51 -14.33 28.08 8.01
C PRO A 51 -15.83 27.73 8.06
N ARG A 52 -16.50 27.57 6.91
CA ARG A 52 -17.91 27.20 6.81
C ARG A 52 -18.08 26.13 5.73
N GLY A 53 -18.18 24.86 6.13
CA GLY A 53 -18.56 23.76 5.24
C GLY A 53 -17.48 22.71 4.98
N ALA A 54 -16.32 22.78 5.64
CA ALA A 54 -15.35 21.69 5.63
C ALA A 54 -15.97 20.42 6.23
N ILE A 55 -16.10 19.36 5.42
CA ILE A 55 -16.60 18.06 5.90
C ILE A 55 -15.56 17.41 6.81
N PHE A 56 -14.28 17.56 6.47
CA PHE A 56 -13.13 17.19 7.28
C PHE A 56 -12.33 18.45 7.57
N ASP A 57 -11.93 18.62 8.84
CA ASP A 57 -10.93 19.64 9.15
C ASP A 57 -9.54 19.18 8.74
N ARG A 58 -8.58 20.11 8.73
CA ARG A 58 -7.20 19.82 8.34
C ARG A 58 -6.56 18.72 9.19
N ALA A 59 -6.83 18.71 10.50
CA ALA A 59 -6.27 17.72 11.41
C ALA A 59 -6.80 16.32 11.12
N ASP A 60 -8.07 16.17 10.73
CA ASP A 60 -8.63 14.91 10.29
C ASP A 60 -7.96 14.41 9.00
N VAL A 61 -7.76 15.30 8.02
CA VAL A 61 -7.08 14.94 6.76
C VAL A 61 -5.65 14.50 7.03
N GLU A 62 -4.89 15.27 7.82
CA GLU A 62 -3.50 14.94 8.20
C GLU A 62 -3.43 13.62 8.98
N THR A 63 -4.35 13.37 9.92
CA THR A 63 -4.38 12.12 10.69
C THR A 63 -4.73 10.91 9.84
N ILE A 64 -5.69 11.03 8.91
CA ILE A 64 -6.19 9.90 8.13
C ILE A 64 -5.21 9.52 7.02
N PHE A 65 -4.65 10.52 6.32
CA PHE A 65 -3.84 10.28 5.13
C PHE A 65 -2.33 10.31 5.40
N SER A 66 -1.89 10.89 6.52
CA SER A 66 -0.46 10.98 6.87
C SER A 66 0.38 11.51 5.70
N ASN A 67 1.55 10.92 5.49
CA ASN A 67 2.48 11.16 4.40
C ASN A 67 2.23 10.26 3.16
N ILE A 68 1.00 9.81 2.90
CA ILE A 68 0.73 8.94 1.74
C ILE A 68 1.02 9.60 0.38
N CYS A 69 0.88 10.93 0.29
CA CYS A 69 1.27 11.68 -0.91
C CYS A 69 2.79 11.66 -1.13
N GLU A 70 3.58 11.77 -0.08
CA GLU A 70 5.04 11.64 -0.15
C GLU A 70 5.45 10.23 -0.58
N LEU A 71 4.78 9.20 -0.04
CA LEU A 71 4.94 7.83 -0.53
C LEU A 71 4.63 7.73 -2.03
N LEU A 72 3.51 8.28 -2.47
CA LEU A 72 3.14 8.28 -3.89
C LEU A 72 4.23 8.92 -4.77
N GLU A 73 4.81 10.05 -4.37
CA GLU A 73 5.90 10.69 -5.11
C GLU A 73 7.12 9.77 -5.26
N HIS A 74 7.56 9.14 -4.17
CA HIS A 74 8.66 8.17 -4.22
C HIS A 74 8.36 6.98 -5.15
N HIS A 75 7.14 6.47 -5.10
CA HIS A 75 6.71 5.35 -5.94
C HIS A 75 6.60 5.73 -7.42
N GLN A 76 6.19 6.96 -7.74
CA GLN A 76 6.19 7.45 -9.12
C GLN A 76 7.61 7.55 -9.69
N LEU A 77 8.54 8.10 -8.92
CA LEU A 77 9.96 8.19 -9.32
C LEU A 77 10.56 6.79 -9.51
N TYR A 78 10.28 5.88 -8.58
CA TYR A 78 10.73 4.50 -8.66
C TYR A 78 10.15 3.78 -9.89
N LEU A 79 8.86 3.92 -10.18
CA LEU A 79 8.24 3.32 -11.35
C LEU A 79 8.91 3.79 -12.65
N ASP A 80 9.21 5.08 -12.76
CA ASP A 80 9.90 5.65 -13.91
C ASP A 80 11.34 5.15 -14.03
N GLU A 81 12.05 4.97 -12.91
CA GLU A 81 13.41 4.39 -12.87
C GLU A 81 13.40 2.91 -13.26
N LEU A 82 12.52 2.11 -12.66
CA LEU A 82 12.38 0.68 -12.92
C LEU A 82 11.99 0.41 -14.38
N GLY A 83 11.03 1.19 -14.91
CA GLY A 83 10.62 1.10 -16.30
C GLY A 83 11.75 1.46 -17.27
N ARG A 84 12.59 2.45 -16.93
CA ARG A 84 13.78 2.80 -17.73
C ARG A 84 14.82 1.68 -17.70
N ALA A 85 15.17 1.21 -16.50
CA ALA A 85 16.12 0.12 -16.28
C ALA A 85 15.79 -1.14 -17.09
N LEU A 86 14.51 -1.55 -17.09
CA LEU A 86 14.06 -2.74 -17.81
C LEU A 86 14.02 -2.59 -19.34
N ARG A 87 13.98 -1.35 -19.85
CA ARG A 87 14.05 -1.08 -21.30
C ARG A 87 15.49 -0.98 -21.82
N SER A 88 16.44 -0.49 -21.01
CA SER A 88 17.83 -0.30 -21.41
C SER A 88 18.71 -1.50 -21.14
N ASP A 89 18.71 -1.98 -19.90
CA ASP A 89 19.80 -2.81 -19.37
C ASP A 89 19.31 -4.16 -18.78
N GLY A 90 17.99 -4.38 -18.76
CA GLY A 90 17.38 -5.64 -18.34
C GLY A 90 17.22 -5.78 -16.82
N ALA A 91 17.14 -7.03 -16.34
CA ALA A 91 16.75 -7.33 -14.96
C ALA A 91 17.73 -6.83 -13.89
N GLU A 92 19.03 -6.78 -14.19
CA GLU A 92 20.11 -6.32 -13.29
C GLU A 92 19.93 -4.86 -12.88
N SER A 93 19.68 -3.99 -13.85
CA SER A 93 19.39 -2.57 -13.62
C SER A 93 18.11 -2.36 -12.80
N GLY A 94 17.14 -3.29 -12.89
CA GLY A 94 15.91 -3.25 -12.10
C GLY A 94 16.15 -3.51 -10.59
N VAL A 95 17.10 -4.39 -10.25
CA VAL A 95 17.46 -4.66 -8.84
C VAL A 95 18.14 -3.46 -8.20
N ALA A 96 19.05 -2.81 -8.94
CA ALA A 96 19.70 -1.59 -8.48
C ALA A 96 18.69 -0.46 -8.21
N ALA A 97 17.68 -0.30 -9.09
CA ALA A 97 16.60 0.66 -8.90
C ALA A 97 15.79 0.36 -7.62
N LEU A 98 15.42 -0.91 -7.39
CA LEU A 98 14.71 -1.33 -6.19
C LEU A 98 15.51 -1.06 -4.90
N ALA A 99 16.81 -1.34 -4.91
CA ALA A 99 17.68 -1.10 -3.76
C ALA A 99 17.83 0.40 -3.46
N ASN A 100 17.97 1.23 -4.49
CA ASN A 100 18.00 2.69 -4.36
C ASN A 100 16.68 3.23 -3.78
N PHE A 101 15.55 2.82 -4.36
CA PHE A 101 14.23 3.17 -3.87
C PHE A 101 14.04 2.79 -2.40
N THR A 102 14.43 1.58 -2.01
CA THR A 102 14.27 1.11 -0.63
C THR A 102 15.04 1.98 0.35
N ARG A 103 16.27 2.39 0.03
CA ARG A 103 17.07 3.29 0.86
C ARG A 103 16.41 4.66 1.05
N GLN A 104 15.81 5.20 0.00
CA GLN A 104 15.17 6.52 0.04
C GLN A 104 13.80 6.49 0.73
N CYS A 105 13.01 5.44 0.49
CA CYS A 105 11.61 5.39 0.89
C CYS A 105 11.38 4.74 2.27
N SER A 106 12.37 4.02 2.82
CA SER A 106 12.24 3.36 4.12
C SER A 106 11.78 4.30 5.26
N PRO A 107 12.34 5.51 5.43
CA PRO A 107 11.86 6.45 6.45
C PRO A 107 10.39 6.86 6.25
N CYS A 108 9.97 7.07 4.99
CA CYS A 108 8.61 7.45 4.65
C CYS A 108 7.62 6.33 5.01
N TYR A 109 7.98 5.07 4.75
CA TYR A 109 7.20 3.91 5.16
C TYR A 109 7.07 3.79 6.67
N THR A 110 8.15 3.98 7.42
CA THR A 110 8.11 3.96 8.90
C THR A 110 7.14 5.00 9.43
N ALA A 111 7.24 6.25 8.96
CA ALA A 111 6.33 7.32 9.38
C ALA A 111 4.86 7.02 9.05
N TYR A 112 4.59 6.41 7.88
CA TYR A 112 3.24 5.99 7.50
C TYR A 112 2.69 4.91 8.45
N PHE A 113 3.50 3.89 8.72
CA PHE A 113 3.11 2.74 9.54
C PHE A 113 2.85 3.15 10.99
N ASP A 114 3.68 4.04 11.53
CA ASP A 114 3.51 4.59 12.89
C ASP A 114 2.17 5.36 13.03
N ASN A 115 1.71 6.02 11.95
CA ASN A 115 0.43 6.72 11.95
C ASN A 115 -0.78 5.82 11.59
N TYR A 116 -0.58 4.69 10.93
CA TYR A 116 -1.67 3.87 10.37
C TYR A 116 -2.76 3.52 11.41
N ARG A 117 -2.34 3.21 12.64
CA ARG A 117 -3.28 2.94 13.74
C ARG A 117 -4.13 4.17 14.09
N ALA A 118 -3.52 5.35 14.18
CA ALA A 118 -4.24 6.58 14.46
C ALA A 118 -5.25 6.92 13.36
N ALA A 119 -4.91 6.66 12.09
CA ALA A 119 -5.83 6.78 10.97
C ALA A 119 -7.03 5.82 11.13
N CYS A 120 -6.78 4.54 11.43
CA CYS A 120 -7.82 3.56 11.66
C CYS A 120 -8.74 3.93 12.84
N ASP A 121 -8.16 4.32 13.98
CA ASP A 121 -8.91 4.75 15.16
C ASP A 121 -9.78 5.97 14.85
N LYS A 122 -9.26 6.93 14.07
CA LYS A 122 -10.04 8.10 13.61
C LYS A 122 -11.24 7.68 12.76
N LEU A 123 -11.07 6.73 11.84
CA LEU A 123 -12.18 6.21 11.03
C LEU A 123 -13.25 5.53 11.89
N ASP A 124 -12.86 4.75 12.91
CA ASP A 124 -13.81 4.09 13.81
C ASP A 124 -14.57 5.09 14.68
N VAL A 125 -13.89 6.13 15.17
CA VAL A 125 -14.55 7.22 15.93
C VAL A 125 -15.57 7.94 15.06
N ILE A 126 -15.25 8.22 13.79
CA ILE A 126 -16.18 8.85 12.84
C ILE A 126 -17.38 7.93 12.59
N ALA A 127 -17.15 6.64 12.33
CA ALA A 127 -18.20 5.66 12.09
C ALA A 127 -19.13 5.49 13.30
N ALA A 128 -18.58 5.31 14.51
CA ALA A 128 -19.34 5.16 15.74
C ALA A 128 -20.20 6.41 16.05
N ALA A 129 -19.68 7.61 15.78
CA ALA A 129 -20.41 8.85 15.95
C ALA A 129 -21.54 9.03 14.91
N ALA A 130 -21.39 8.43 13.72
CA ALA A 130 -22.38 8.47 12.65
C ALA A 130 -23.51 7.45 12.85
N GLU A 131 -23.22 6.26 13.37
CA GLU A 131 -24.23 5.22 13.58
C GLU A 131 -25.13 5.53 14.78
N GLY A 132 -24.56 6.10 15.86
CA GLY A 132 -25.29 6.30 17.12
C GLY A 132 -25.82 4.98 17.68
N SER A 133 -25.06 4.31 18.54
CA SER A 133 -25.37 2.95 19.03
C SER A 133 -26.89 2.71 19.26
N PRO A 134 -27.53 1.77 18.54
CA PRO A 134 -28.98 1.51 18.64
C PRO A 134 -29.44 1.17 20.06
N SER A 135 -28.60 0.47 20.83
CA SER A 135 -28.84 0.15 22.24
C SER A 135 -28.77 1.39 23.15
N LYS A 136 -27.99 2.41 22.77
CA LYS A 136 -27.93 3.70 23.48
C LYS A 136 -29.05 4.66 23.08
N TRP A 137 -29.65 4.52 21.90
CA TRP A 137 -30.83 5.31 21.50
C TRP A 137 -31.95 5.17 22.55
N CYS A 138 -32.32 3.93 22.87
CA CYS A 138 -33.44 3.68 23.79
C CYS A 138 -33.14 4.08 25.24
N CYS A 139 -31.87 4.09 25.66
CA CYS A 139 -31.51 4.23 27.08
C CYS A 139 -30.89 5.59 27.44
N LEU A 140 -30.22 6.28 26.50
CA LEU A 140 -29.42 7.48 26.76
C LEU A 140 -29.75 8.67 25.82
N GLY A 141 -30.68 8.50 24.86
CA GLY A 141 -31.13 9.58 23.97
C GLY A 141 -30.02 10.16 23.07
N THR A 142 -28.91 9.44 22.89
CA THR A 142 -27.74 9.93 22.14
C THR A 142 -28.01 9.79 20.65
N LYS A 143 -28.39 10.90 20.00
CA LYS A 143 -28.64 10.95 18.56
C LYS A 143 -27.33 10.85 17.76
N PRO A 144 -27.36 10.32 16.53
CA PRO A 144 -26.23 10.38 15.61
C PRO A 144 -25.71 11.81 15.45
N ASN A 145 -24.39 11.97 15.39
CA ASN A 145 -23.79 13.27 15.12
C ASN A 145 -23.96 13.59 13.61
N PRO A 146 -24.72 14.65 13.24
CA PRO A 146 -24.96 14.98 11.83
C PRO A 146 -23.68 15.21 11.02
N ALA A 147 -22.64 15.79 11.63
CA ALA A 147 -21.36 16.02 10.97
C ALA A 147 -20.62 14.70 10.70
N ALA A 148 -20.68 13.75 11.63
CA ALA A 148 -20.10 12.41 11.44
C ALA A 148 -20.83 11.62 10.35
N VAL A 149 -22.17 11.70 10.31
CA VAL A 149 -22.97 11.11 9.22
C VAL A 149 -22.57 11.68 7.86
N GLN A 150 -22.33 13.00 7.78
CA GLN A 150 -21.88 13.64 6.54
C GLN A 150 -20.49 13.15 6.12
N LYS A 151 -19.55 12.99 7.07
CA LYS A 151 -18.21 12.41 6.82
C LYS A 151 -18.31 10.99 6.25
N VAL A 152 -19.09 10.11 6.88
CA VAL A 152 -19.28 8.71 6.39
C VAL A 152 -19.90 8.70 4.99
N ARG A 153 -20.95 9.50 4.75
CA ARG A 153 -21.56 9.61 3.42
C ARG A 153 -20.59 10.09 2.36
N TYR A 154 -19.73 11.04 2.69
CA TYR A 154 -18.67 11.50 1.79
C TYR A 154 -17.73 10.35 1.45
N MET A 155 -17.25 9.60 2.46
CA MET A 155 -16.39 8.44 2.23
C MET A 155 -17.05 7.36 1.35
N ASP A 156 -18.35 7.11 1.55
CA ASP A 156 -19.13 6.13 0.79
C ASP A 156 -19.47 6.57 -0.65
N THR A 157 -19.45 7.88 -0.93
CA THR A 157 -19.72 8.40 -2.28
C THR A 157 -18.66 7.90 -3.26
N TYR A 158 -17.40 7.88 -2.84
CA TYR A 158 -16.27 7.44 -3.66
C TYR A 158 -16.13 5.92 -3.76
N ARG A 159 -16.68 5.16 -2.81
CA ARG A 159 -16.82 3.69 -2.90
C ARG A 159 -17.52 3.25 -4.19
N ASN A 160 -18.42 4.10 -4.70
CA ASN A 160 -19.20 3.84 -5.91
C ASN A 160 -18.65 4.52 -7.17
N HIS A 161 -17.48 5.17 -7.09
CA HIS A 161 -16.89 5.85 -8.24
C HIS A 161 -16.52 4.84 -9.34
N PRO A 162 -16.79 5.12 -10.63
CA PRO A 162 -16.51 4.19 -11.74
C PRO A 162 -15.06 3.70 -11.76
N ASP A 163 -14.10 4.62 -11.61
CA ASP A 163 -12.67 4.28 -11.56
C ASP A 163 -12.29 3.34 -10.40
N VAL A 164 -13.05 3.35 -9.28
CA VAL A 164 -12.84 2.41 -8.16
C VAL A 164 -13.47 1.05 -8.45
N ARG A 165 -14.64 1.03 -9.11
CA ARG A 165 -15.37 -0.20 -9.47
C ARG A 165 -14.70 -1.01 -10.56
N GLU A 166 -13.96 -0.36 -11.46
CA GLU A 166 -13.27 -1.03 -12.58
C GLU A 166 -12.01 -1.80 -12.11
N GLY A 167 -11.40 -1.39 -10.99
CA GLY A 167 -10.15 -1.96 -10.47
C GLY A 167 -10.30 -2.79 -9.19
N HIS A 168 -11.42 -2.69 -8.48
CA HIS A 168 -11.59 -3.34 -7.18
C HIS A 168 -12.93 -4.06 -7.05
N PRO A 169 -13.03 -5.11 -6.19
CA PRO A 169 -14.32 -5.70 -5.84
C PRO A 169 -15.28 -4.61 -5.33
N GLU A 170 -16.57 -4.73 -5.68
CA GLU A 170 -17.58 -3.76 -5.29
C GLU A 170 -17.53 -3.50 -3.78
N GLY A 171 -17.24 -2.25 -3.39
CA GLY A 171 -17.32 -1.83 -2.01
C GLY A 171 -16.01 -1.56 -1.28
N THR A 172 -14.87 -1.45 -1.97
CA THR A 172 -13.58 -1.07 -1.34
C THR A 172 -13.73 0.19 -0.49
N SER A 173 -13.52 0.02 0.81
CA SER A 173 -13.63 1.12 1.78
C SER A 173 -12.35 1.96 1.79
N LEU A 174 -12.44 3.20 2.28
CA LEU A 174 -11.25 4.03 2.50
C LEU A 174 -10.19 3.33 3.36
N ARG A 175 -10.61 2.54 4.36
CA ARG A 175 -9.70 1.72 5.17
C ARG A 175 -8.90 0.72 4.33
N ALA A 176 -9.51 0.11 3.31
CA ALA A 176 -8.79 -0.79 2.42
C ALA A 176 -7.73 -0.04 1.59
N PHE A 177 -8.02 1.17 1.12
CA PHE A 177 -7.01 2.01 0.45
C PHE A 177 -5.84 2.37 1.38
N LEU A 178 -6.11 2.70 2.64
CA LEU A 178 -5.07 3.02 3.61
C LEU A 178 -4.24 1.79 4.02
N GLN A 179 -4.77 0.58 3.86
CA GLN A 179 -4.05 -0.66 4.10
C GLN A 179 -3.09 -0.98 2.93
N MET A 180 -3.35 -0.49 1.71
CA MET A 180 -2.56 -0.86 0.53
C MET A 180 -1.05 -0.65 0.66
N PRO A 181 -0.52 0.45 1.24
CA PRO A 181 0.94 0.58 1.41
C PRO A 181 1.54 -0.53 2.28
N ILE A 182 0.80 -1.01 3.27
CA ILE A 182 1.22 -2.12 4.12
C ILE A 182 1.30 -3.41 3.32
N ASP A 183 0.25 -3.70 2.55
CA ASP A 183 0.20 -4.91 1.73
C ASP A 183 1.24 -4.86 0.59
N HIS A 184 1.47 -3.66 0.01
CA HIS A 184 2.50 -3.45 -1.00
C HIS A 184 3.90 -3.69 -0.45
N ALA A 185 4.24 -3.17 0.73
CA ALA A 185 5.51 -3.44 1.39
C ALA A 185 5.76 -4.95 1.59
N ALA A 186 4.72 -5.71 1.98
CA ALA A 186 4.80 -7.16 2.12
C ALA A 186 5.01 -7.86 0.76
N ARG A 187 4.32 -7.41 -0.30
CA ARG A 187 4.50 -7.93 -1.65
C ARG A 187 5.89 -7.63 -2.22
N VAL A 188 6.42 -6.43 -2.02
CA VAL A 188 7.80 -6.06 -2.44
C VAL A 188 8.82 -6.97 -1.76
N ARG A 189 8.68 -7.21 -0.45
CA ARG A 189 9.53 -8.15 0.28
C ARG A 189 9.49 -9.56 -0.31
N ALA A 190 8.29 -10.08 -0.56
CA ALA A 190 8.11 -11.41 -1.16
C ALA A 190 8.73 -11.50 -2.57
N GLN A 191 8.61 -10.44 -3.37
CA GLN A 191 9.28 -10.38 -4.69
C GLN A 191 10.80 -10.35 -4.55
N ALA A 192 11.35 -9.61 -3.59
CA ALA A 192 12.80 -9.62 -3.32
C ALA A 192 13.27 -11.04 -2.93
N GLU A 193 12.54 -11.76 -2.07
CA GLU A 193 12.83 -13.17 -1.73
C GLU A 193 12.81 -14.09 -2.97
N MET A 194 11.85 -13.88 -3.87
CA MET A 194 11.77 -14.63 -5.13
C MET A 194 12.97 -14.34 -6.04
N ILE A 195 13.38 -13.07 -6.18
CA ILE A 195 14.55 -12.69 -6.98
C ILE A 195 15.82 -13.31 -6.37
N ILE A 196 15.98 -13.23 -5.04
CA ILE A 196 17.11 -13.85 -4.31
C ILE A 196 17.20 -15.34 -4.60
N ARG A 197 16.08 -16.06 -4.61
CA ARG A 197 16.05 -17.52 -4.87
C ARG A 197 16.65 -17.90 -6.22
N PHE A 198 16.61 -17.00 -7.21
CA PHE A 198 17.15 -17.23 -8.54
C PHE A 198 18.48 -16.50 -8.80
N THR A 199 19.03 -15.85 -7.79
CA THR A 199 20.31 -15.13 -7.85
C THR A 199 21.44 -16.02 -7.30
N ASN A 200 22.62 -15.98 -7.92
CA ASN A 200 23.77 -16.78 -7.47
C ASN A 200 24.39 -16.18 -6.20
N GLU A 201 25.07 -16.99 -5.39
CA GLU A 201 25.70 -16.53 -4.14
C GLU A 201 26.83 -15.51 -4.37
N ASP A 202 27.53 -15.62 -5.50
CA ASP A 202 28.63 -14.72 -5.87
C ASP A 202 28.17 -13.44 -6.59
N ASP A 203 26.85 -13.26 -6.77
CA ASP A 203 26.30 -12.11 -7.48
C ASP A 203 26.41 -10.83 -6.63
N PRO A 204 27.00 -9.74 -7.15
CA PRO A 204 27.14 -8.48 -6.40
C PRO A 204 25.81 -7.88 -5.95
N GLU A 205 24.71 -8.15 -6.67
CA GLU A 205 23.38 -7.64 -6.34
C GLU A 205 22.72 -8.36 -5.16
N LEU A 206 23.23 -9.53 -4.78
CA LEU A 206 22.67 -10.29 -3.67
C LEU A 206 22.69 -9.49 -2.37
N ALA A 207 23.72 -8.69 -2.15
CA ALA A 207 23.83 -7.80 -0.99
C ALA A 207 22.72 -6.73 -0.99
N ASP A 208 22.45 -6.13 -2.15
CA ASP A 208 21.40 -5.14 -2.32
C ASP A 208 20.01 -5.76 -2.12
N LEU A 209 19.75 -6.95 -2.68
CA LEU A 209 18.47 -7.66 -2.49
C LEU A 209 18.24 -8.06 -1.03
N ARG A 210 19.28 -8.51 -0.33
CA ARG A 210 19.20 -8.82 1.10
C ARG A 210 18.95 -7.58 1.93
N HIS A 211 19.52 -6.44 1.54
CA HIS A 211 19.20 -5.16 2.17
C HIS A 211 17.72 -4.80 1.97
N VAL A 212 17.18 -4.97 0.77
CA VAL A 212 15.76 -4.73 0.47
C VAL A 212 14.85 -5.60 1.32
N GLU A 213 15.09 -6.92 1.34
CA GLU A 213 14.31 -7.86 2.15
C GLU A 213 14.35 -7.50 3.63
N ALA A 214 15.54 -7.21 4.17
CA ALA A 214 15.72 -6.86 5.56
C ALA A 214 15.04 -5.54 5.94
N ALA A 215 15.09 -4.53 5.06
CA ALA A 215 14.47 -3.23 5.28
C ALA A 215 12.95 -3.35 5.36
N PHE A 216 12.31 -3.97 4.36
CA PHE A 216 10.85 -4.19 4.40
C PHE A 216 10.44 -5.17 5.50
N ALA A 217 11.25 -6.17 5.83
CA ALA A 217 10.99 -7.02 6.99
C ALA A 217 11.00 -6.23 8.31
N ALA A 218 11.93 -5.27 8.46
CA ALA A 218 11.98 -4.41 9.64
C ALA A 218 10.76 -3.49 9.73
N ILE A 219 10.36 -2.89 8.60
CA ILE A 219 9.16 -2.05 8.50
C ILE A 219 7.90 -2.85 8.85
N ILE A 220 7.73 -4.06 8.30
CA ILE A 220 6.56 -4.90 8.59
C ILE A 220 6.55 -5.34 10.06
N ARG A 221 7.71 -5.64 10.65
CA ARG A 221 7.81 -6.01 12.06
C ARG A 221 7.45 -4.88 13.03
N SER A 222 7.48 -3.62 12.61
CA SER A 222 7.05 -2.51 13.46
C SER A 222 5.53 -2.40 13.58
N LEU A 223 4.77 -3.07 12.69
CA LEU A 223 3.31 -3.13 12.79
C LEU A 223 2.85 -3.95 14.00
N PRO A 224 1.65 -3.67 14.54
CA PRO A 224 0.98 -4.58 15.46
C PRO A 224 0.83 -5.99 14.86
N HIS A 225 0.88 -7.03 15.69
CA HIS A 225 0.84 -8.43 15.24
C HIS A 225 -0.40 -8.77 14.38
N GLU A 226 -1.55 -8.15 14.65
CA GLU A 226 -2.80 -8.37 13.90
C GLU A 226 -2.67 -7.92 12.43
N ASP A 227 -2.03 -6.77 12.22
CA ASP A 227 -1.80 -6.22 10.88
C ASP A 227 -0.73 -7.00 10.11
N GLN A 228 0.28 -7.55 10.82
CA GLN A 228 1.28 -8.45 10.24
C GLN A 228 0.64 -9.71 9.64
N VAL A 229 -0.23 -10.39 10.40
CA VAL A 229 -0.92 -11.62 9.97
C VAL A 229 -1.82 -11.34 8.76
N ARG A 230 -2.49 -10.19 8.74
CA ARG A 230 -3.34 -9.77 7.61
C ARG A 230 -2.53 -9.60 6.33
N SER A 231 -1.40 -8.88 6.39
CA SER A 231 -0.52 -8.69 5.23
C SER A 231 0.06 -10.02 4.71
N GLN A 232 0.39 -10.97 5.61
CA GLN A 232 0.93 -12.27 5.22
C GLN A 232 -0.12 -13.13 4.49
N ASN A 233 -1.38 -13.10 4.94
CA ASN A 233 -2.46 -13.83 4.28
C ASN A 233 -2.79 -13.30 2.87
N GLU A 234 -2.63 -11.99 2.64
CA GLU A 234 -2.76 -11.41 1.30
C GLU A 234 -1.63 -11.83 0.35
N VAL A 235 -0.40 -11.96 0.87
CA VAL A 235 0.74 -12.43 0.10
C VAL A 235 0.56 -13.90 -0.30
N ASP A 236 0.01 -14.76 0.58
CA ASP A 236 -0.18 -16.20 0.33
C ASP A 236 -1.39 -16.54 -0.58
N GLY A 237 -2.31 -15.59 -0.78
CA GLY A 237 -3.53 -15.76 -1.58
C GLY A 237 -3.29 -15.98 -3.08
N PRO A 238 -2.50 -15.14 -3.78
CA PRO A 238 -2.22 -15.29 -5.20
C PRO A 238 -1.10 -16.31 -5.51
N THR A 239 -0.15 -16.57 -4.61
CA THR A 239 0.99 -17.49 -4.84
C THR A 239 0.58 -18.96 -4.92
N LYS A 240 -0.57 -19.35 -4.33
CA LYS A 240 -1.11 -20.72 -4.44
C LYS A 240 -1.70 -21.06 -5.80
N LYS A 241 -1.82 -20.12 -6.74
CA LYS A 241 -2.31 -20.39 -8.11
C LYS A 241 -1.20 -20.66 -9.13
N LEU A 242 0.07 -20.61 -8.73
CA LEU A 242 1.23 -20.80 -9.62
C LEU A 242 2.13 -22.00 -9.21
N LEU A 243 1.62 -22.94 -8.42
CA LEU A 243 2.24 -24.25 -8.16
C LEU A 243 1.40 -25.39 -8.72
#